data_AF-A0A4R8L242-F1
#
_entry.id   AF-A0A4R8L242-F1
#
_cell.length_a   1.000
_cell.length_b   1.000
_cell.length_c   1.000
_cell.angle_alpha   90.00
_cell.angle_beta   90.00
_cell.angle_gamma   90.00
#
_symmetry.space_group_name_H-M   'P 1'
#
loop_
_entity.id
_entity.type
_entity.pdbx_description
1 polymer ?
#
loop_
_entity_poly.entity_id
_entity_poly.type
_entity_poly.pdbx_seq_one_letter_code
_entity_poly.pdbx_strand_id
1 'polypeptide(L)'
;MLTATYILVSLSVEQASIRMSLLAFQKYMQVQLRQQSRLSLAQLQYTGDWLNRLYQGGYWRKVEMYLIPAMRQATPHADGLLNGLLDELNGLNHAALESINVVQQRAGATLDCSEQQTEQLCAAIDAFCTALLQRLEKEERELFALARKVIVGEAWFAIAYQFLAHDAQVREARRGRAQVLPFILPVPVPASGTPGGAIATTGSARTSAEDALPGMPPSLLAQA
;
A
#
# COMPACT_ATOMS: atom_id res chain seq x y z
N MET A 1 -21.78 20.67 -1.47
CA MET A 1 -22.02 19.28 -1.89
C MET A 1 -20.90 18.69 -2.75
N LEU A 2 -20.35 19.39 -3.76
CA LEU A 2 -19.32 18.84 -4.67
C LEU A 2 -18.06 18.33 -3.94
N THR A 3 -17.56 19.05 -2.94
CA THR A 3 -16.38 18.65 -2.15
C THR A 3 -16.59 17.33 -1.42
N ALA A 4 -17.77 17.14 -0.81
CA ALA A 4 -18.13 15.88 -0.15
C ALA A 4 -18.14 14.72 -1.14
N THR A 5 -18.72 14.92 -2.32
CA THR A 5 -18.74 13.90 -3.39
C THR A 5 -17.33 13.55 -3.83
N TYR A 6 -16.46 14.55 -4.07
CA TYR A 6 -15.09 14.30 -4.50
C TYR A 6 -14.27 13.53 -3.44
N ILE A 7 -14.38 13.93 -2.16
CA ILE A 7 -13.67 13.25 -1.06
C ILE A 7 -14.12 11.80 -0.95
N LEU A 8 -15.43 11.55 -0.92
CA LEU A 8 -15.97 10.20 -0.78
C LEU A 8 -15.61 9.33 -1.99
N VAL A 9 -15.67 9.86 -3.21
CA VAL A 9 -15.23 9.14 -4.41
C VAL A 9 -13.73 8.85 -4.36
N SER A 10 -12.90 9.79 -3.92
CA SER A 10 -11.46 9.58 -3.74
C SER A 10 -11.19 8.45 -2.73
N LEU A 11 -11.91 8.43 -1.61
CA LEU A 11 -11.82 7.34 -0.64
C LEU A 11 -12.26 6.01 -1.23
N SER A 12 -13.40 5.96 -1.94
CA SER A 12 -13.88 4.73 -2.60
C SER A 12 -12.88 4.21 -3.63
N VAL A 13 -12.15 5.07 -4.35
CA VAL A 13 -11.10 4.65 -5.29
C VAL A 13 -9.90 4.04 -4.57
N GLU A 14 -9.42 4.68 -3.50
CA GLU A 14 -8.34 4.12 -2.66
C GLU A 14 -8.77 2.78 -2.06
N GLN A 15 -10.01 2.72 -1.58
CA GLN A 15 -10.60 1.52 -1.01
C GLN A 15 -10.74 0.39 -2.04
N ALA A 16 -11.13 0.69 -3.27
CA ALA A 16 -11.20 -0.28 -4.36
C ALA A 16 -9.82 -0.86 -4.68
N SER A 17 -8.77 -0.03 -4.64
CA SER A 17 -7.39 -0.51 -4.78
C SER A 17 -7.00 -1.49 -3.67
N ILE A 18 -7.36 -1.18 -2.42
CA ILE A 18 -7.14 -2.07 -1.26
C ILE A 18 -7.89 -3.39 -1.44
N ARG A 19 -9.18 -3.33 -1.81
CA ARG A 19 -10.02 -4.49 -2.08
C ARG A 19 -9.40 -5.41 -3.14
N MET A 20 -8.92 -4.84 -4.25
CA MET A 20 -8.23 -5.63 -5.28
C MET A 20 -6.92 -6.25 -4.77
N SER A 21 -6.15 -5.52 -3.95
CA SER A 21 -4.93 -6.05 -3.35
C SER A 21 -5.19 -7.20 -2.38
N LEU A 22 -6.27 -7.14 -1.59
CA LEU A 22 -6.72 -8.19 -0.68
C LEU A 22 -7.10 -9.46 -1.45
N LEU A 23 -7.90 -9.33 -2.51
CA LEU A 23 -8.31 -10.46 -3.34
C LEU A 23 -7.12 -11.12 -4.05
N ALA A 24 -6.17 -10.30 -4.55
CA ALA A 24 -4.95 -10.80 -5.16
C ALA A 24 -4.08 -11.55 -4.15
N PHE A 25 -3.93 -11.00 -2.94
CA PHE A 25 -3.20 -11.63 -1.84
C PHE A 25 -3.84 -12.96 -1.42
N GLN A 26 -5.16 -12.99 -1.24
CA GLN A 26 -5.90 -14.19 -0.90
C GLN A 26 -5.66 -15.29 -1.94
N LYS A 27 -5.82 -14.98 -3.23
CA LYS A 27 -5.59 -15.93 -4.32
C LYS A 27 -4.14 -16.41 -4.37
N TYR A 28 -3.17 -15.51 -4.17
CA TYR A 28 -1.75 -15.86 -4.12
C TYR A 28 -1.48 -16.89 -3.00
N MET A 29 -1.94 -16.60 -1.78
CA MET A 29 -1.73 -17.49 -0.64
C MET A 29 -2.41 -18.85 -0.83
N GLN A 30 -3.65 -18.88 -1.34
CA GLN A 30 -4.36 -20.13 -1.63
C GLN A 30 -3.64 -21.02 -2.66
N VAL A 31 -3.01 -20.41 -3.67
CA VAL A 31 -2.23 -21.15 -4.67
C VAL A 31 -0.92 -21.65 -4.05
N GLN A 32 -0.23 -20.81 -3.29
CA GLN A 32 1.03 -21.19 -2.65
C GLN A 32 0.85 -22.32 -1.63
N LEU A 33 -0.18 -22.24 -0.78
CA LEU A 33 -0.48 -23.27 0.22
C LEU A 33 -0.97 -24.59 -0.38
N ARG A 34 -1.61 -24.55 -1.56
CA ARG A 34 -1.94 -25.77 -2.31
C ARG A 34 -0.73 -26.45 -2.94
N GLN A 35 0.29 -25.68 -3.34
CA GLN A 35 1.50 -26.20 -3.96
C GLN A 35 2.55 -26.62 -2.92
N GLN A 36 2.61 -25.90 -1.80
CA GLN A 36 3.55 -26.11 -0.72
C GLN A 36 2.73 -26.27 0.56
N SER A 37 2.70 -27.49 1.10
CA SER A 37 2.03 -27.83 2.37
C SER A 37 2.70 -27.19 3.60
N ARG A 38 3.57 -26.20 3.40
CA ARG A 38 4.23 -25.40 4.43
C ARG A 38 4.47 -23.99 3.89
N LEU A 39 4.32 -22.99 4.75
CA LEU A 39 4.81 -21.65 4.41
C LEU A 39 6.31 -21.59 4.62
N SER A 40 7.03 -21.17 3.57
CA SER A 40 8.43 -20.81 3.69
C SER A 40 8.59 -19.51 4.49
N LEU A 41 9.75 -19.33 5.12
CA LEU A 41 10.10 -18.07 5.80
C LEU A 41 9.94 -16.86 4.87
N ALA A 42 10.29 -17.00 3.60
CA ALA A 42 10.15 -15.96 2.59
C ALA A 42 8.67 -15.57 2.35
N GLN A 43 7.75 -16.54 2.34
CA GLN A 43 6.31 -16.27 2.23
C GLN A 43 5.77 -15.58 3.48
N LEU A 44 6.22 -15.97 4.68
CA LEU A 44 5.83 -15.30 5.92
C LEU A 44 6.32 -13.85 5.96
N GLN A 45 7.57 -13.60 5.54
CA GLN A 45 8.12 -12.26 5.39
C GLN A 45 7.32 -11.45 4.37
N TYR A 46 7.01 -12.03 3.22
CA TYR A 46 6.16 -11.40 2.21
C TYR A 46 4.77 -11.03 2.77
N THR A 47 4.12 -11.92 3.51
CA THR A 47 2.83 -11.65 4.15
C THR A 47 2.95 -10.51 5.16
N GLY A 48 4.00 -10.50 5.98
CA GLY A 48 4.26 -9.43 6.95
C GLY A 48 4.50 -8.08 6.29
N ASP A 49 5.33 -8.04 5.25
CA ASP A 49 5.60 -6.83 4.47
C ASP A 49 4.35 -6.33 3.74
N TRP A 50 3.57 -7.25 3.17
CA TRP A 50 2.31 -6.92 2.50
C TRP A 50 1.30 -6.34 3.50
N LEU A 51 1.14 -6.95 4.67
CA LEU A 51 0.27 -6.45 5.73
C LEU A 51 0.69 -5.07 6.21
N ASN A 52 2.00 -4.88 6.39
CA ASN A 52 2.56 -3.59 6.78
C ASN A 52 2.26 -2.52 5.71
N ARG A 53 2.40 -2.85 4.43
CA ARG A 53 2.04 -1.95 3.32
C ARG A 53 0.54 -1.66 3.26
N LEU A 54 -0.30 -2.66 3.55
CA LEU A 54 -1.75 -2.52 3.58
C LEU A 54 -2.19 -1.47 4.61
N TYR A 55 -1.68 -1.58 5.85
CA TYR A 55 -2.02 -0.64 6.94
C TYR A 55 -1.26 0.69 6.87
N GLN A 56 -0.09 0.73 6.21
CA GLN A 56 0.58 1.98 5.86
C GLN A 56 -0.11 2.71 4.68
N GLY A 57 -1.12 2.09 4.05
CA GLY A 57 -1.96 2.75 3.07
C GLY A 57 -2.59 4.02 3.64
N GLY A 58 -2.58 5.10 2.85
CA GLY A 58 -3.11 6.40 3.27
C GLY A 58 -4.59 6.37 3.64
N TYR A 59 -5.36 5.46 3.02
CA TYR A 59 -6.79 5.27 3.25
C TYR A 59 -7.16 5.12 4.73
N TRP A 60 -6.58 4.12 5.42
CA TRP A 60 -6.94 3.83 6.82
C TRP A 60 -6.67 5.04 7.71
N ARG A 61 -5.53 5.70 7.52
CA ARG A 61 -5.23 6.93 8.26
C ARG A 61 -6.18 8.07 7.94
N LYS A 62 -6.58 8.24 6.68
CA LYS A 62 -7.53 9.29 6.29
C LYS A 62 -8.88 9.10 6.95
N VAL A 63 -9.37 7.86 7.00
CA VAL A 63 -10.64 7.53 7.66
C VAL A 63 -10.54 7.77 9.18
N GLU A 64 -9.52 7.23 9.82
CA GLU A 64 -9.35 7.29 11.28
C GLU A 64 -8.98 8.68 11.81
N MET A 65 -8.10 9.43 11.13
CA MET A 65 -7.58 10.71 11.62
C MET A 65 -8.45 11.91 11.28
N TYR A 66 -9.28 11.82 10.23
CA TYR A 66 -9.98 12.98 9.70
C TYR A 66 -11.48 12.74 9.53
N LEU A 67 -11.90 11.63 8.92
CA LEU A 67 -13.31 11.38 8.67
C LEU A 67 -14.08 11.07 9.97
N ILE A 68 -13.62 10.09 10.75
CA ILE A 68 -14.27 9.69 12.01
C ILE A 68 -14.33 10.85 13.01
N PRO A 69 -13.25 11.61 13.27
CA PRO A 69 -13.30 12.77 14.15
C PRO A 69 -14.28 13.84 13.69
N ALA A 70 -14.35 14.12 12.37
CA ALA A 70 -15.31 15.08 11.84
C ALA A 70 -16.77 14.61 12.04
N MET A 71 -17.04 13.31 11.88
CA MET A 71 -18.36 12.74 12.14
C MET A 71 -18.75 12.83 13.62
N ARG A 72 -17.81 12.57 14.54
CA ARG A 72 -18.03 12.71 15.99
C ARG A 72 -18.34 14.16 16.38
N GLN A 73 -17.58 15.11 15.83
CA GLN A 73 -17.81 16.53 16.06
C GLN A 73 -19.18 17.01 15.53
N ALA A 74 -19.63 16.45 14.40
CA ALA A 74 -20.90 16.81 13.78
C ALA A 74 -22.12 16.10 14.39
N THR A 75 -21.93 15.01 15.15
CA THR A 75 -23.04 14.29 15.82
C THR A 75 -22.76 13.99 17.29
N PRO A 76 -22.67 15.01 18.16
CA PRO A 76 -22.47 14.81 19.60
C PRO A 76 -23.67 14.15 20.31
N HIS A 77 -24.78 13.88 19.62
CA HIS A 77 -26.00 13.26 20.19
C HIS A 77 -26.44 12.00 19.42
N ALA A 78 -25.79 11.64 18.30
CA ALA A 78 -26.02 10.36 17.60
C ALA A 78 -24.93 9.33 17.94
N ASP A 79 -24.29 9.51 19.10
CA ASP A 79 -23.21 8.69 19.62
C ASP A 79 -23.57 7.20 19.58
N GLY A 80 -24.81 6.80 19.84
CA GLY A 80 -25.20 5.39 19.83
C GLY A 80 -25.03 4.69 18.47
N LEU A 81 -25.44 5.34 17.37
CA LEU A 81 -25.36 4.73 16.04
C LEU A 81 -23.95 4.81 15.47
N LEU A 82 -23.28 5.96 15.61
CA LEU A 82 -21.90 6.10 15.17
C LEU A 82 -20.96 5.19 15.97
N ASN A 83 -21.09 5.15 17.30
CA ASN A 83 -20.24 4.30 18.12
C ASN A 83 -20.56 2.82 17.90
N GLY A 84 -21.83 2.42 17.75
CA GLY A 84 -22.18 1.05 17.38
C GLY A 84 -21.55 0.62 16.06
N LEU A 85 -21.62 1.47 15.02
CA LEU A 85 -20.96 1.20 13.74
C LEU A 85 -19.44 1.10 13.90
N LEU A 86 -18.82 2.02 14.65
CA LEU A 86 -17.37 2.00 14.89
C LEU A 86 -16.94 0.75 15.67
N ASP A 87 -17.74 0.31 16.66
CA ASP A 87 -17.49 -0.91 17.43
C ASP A 87 -17.56 -2.15 16.53
N GLU A 88 -18.53 -2.19 15.60
CA GLU A 88 -18.62 -3.26 14.61
C GLU A 88 -17.43 -3.27 13.63
N LEU A 89 -17.00 -2.10 13.15
CA LEU A 89 -15.81 -1.98 12.31
C LEU A 89 -14.53 -2.40 13.05
N ASN A 90 -14.41 -2.01 14.32
CA ASN A 90 -13.31 -2.42 15.18
C ASN A 90 -13.36 -3.93 15.46
N GLY A 91 -14.54 -4.51 15.66
CA GLY A 91 -14.74 -5.95 15.82
C GLY A 91 -14.23 -6.73 14.61
N LEU A 92 -14.54 -6.26 13.39
CA LEU A 92 -14.02 -6.86 12.15
C LEU A 92 -12.50 -6.73 12.05
N ASN A 93 -11.96 -5.58 12.45
CA ASN A 93 -10.51 -5.38 12.48
C ASN A 93 -9.82 -6.32 13.49
N HIS A 94 -10.39 -6.46 14.68
CA HIS A 94 -9.89 -7.39 15.69
C HIS A 94 -9.95 -8.84 15.22
N ALA A 95 -11.05 -9.25 14.57
CA ALA A 95 -11.16 -10.59 13.99
C ALA A 95 -10.08 -10.85 12.91
N ALA A 96 -9.78 -9.83 12.09
CA ALA A 96 -8.68 -9.91 11.13
C ALA A 96 -7.32 -10.06 11.83
N LEU A 97 -7.05 -9.22 12.84
CA LEU A 97 -5.80 -9.27 13.60
C LEU A 97 -5.61 -10.60 14.35
N GLU A 98 -6.68 -11.17 14.89
CA GLU A 98 -6.63 -12.48 15.52
C GLU A 98 -6.27 -13.57 14.51
N SER A 99 -6.90 -13.51 13.32
CA SER A 99 -6.63 -14.47 12.24
C SER A 99 -5.17 -14.43 11.78
N ILE A 100 -4.53 -13.26 11.72
CA ILE A 100 -3.10 -13.17 11.37
C ILE A 100 -2.16 -13.61 12.51
N ASN A 101 -2.53 -13.40 13.77
CA ASN A 101 -1.76 -13.93 14.90
C ASN A 101 -1.73 -15.47 14.86
N VAL A 102 -2.87 -16.09 14.54
CA VAL A 102 -2.97 -17.54 14.33
C VAL A 102 -2.04 -18.00 13.19
N VAL A 103 -1.99 -17.27 12.08
CA VAL A 103 -1.05 -17.54 10.96
C VAL A 103 0.41 -17.51 11.43
N GLN A 104 0.80 -16.47 12.18
CA GLN A 104 2.19 -16.30 12.65
C GLN A 104 2.61 -17.38 13.66
N GLN A 105 1.75 -17.68 14.63
CA GLN A 105 2.01 -18.71 15.64
C GLN A 105 2.24 -20.08 15.00
N ARG A 106 1.43 -20.42 13.99
CA ARG A 106 1.52 -21.69 13.27
C ARG A 106 2.72 -21.75 12.32
N ALA A 107 3.08 -20.64 11.71
CA ALA A 107 4.28 -20.55 10.88
C ALA A 107 5.58 -20.66 11.72
N GLY A 108 5.55 -20.22 12.98
CA GLY A 108 6.68 -20.34 13.91
C GLY A 108 6.81 -21.71 14.58
N ALA A 109 5.73 -22.49 14.66
CA ALA A 109 5.73 -23.85 15.19
C ALA A 109 6.27 -24.85 14.15
N THR A 110 7.55 -24.75 13.80
CA THR A 110 8.27 -25.82 13.12
C THR A 110 8.34 -27.04 14.04
N LEU A 111 7.72 -28.16 13.63
CA LEU A 111 8.39 -29.47 13.62
C LEU A 111 7.61 -30.52 12.79
N ASP A 112 6.26 -30.53 12.78
CA ASP A 112 5.49 -31.49 11.96
C ASP A 112 4.22 -30.86 11.36
N CYS A 113 4.29 -30.35 10.12
CA CYS A 113 3.08 -29.92 9.41
C CYS A 113 2.30 -31.14 8.92
N SER A 114 1.20 -31.43 9.59
CA SER A 114 0.11 -32.26 9.08
C SER A 114 -0.70 -31.47 8.03
N GLU A 115 -1.32 -32.16 7.06
CA GLU A 115 -2.26 -31.57 6.09
C GLU A 115 -3.33 -30.71 6.79
N GLN A 116 -3.78 -31.14 7.98
CA GLN A 116 -4.74 -30.42 8.80
C GLN A 116 -4.25 -29.04 9.27
N GLN A 117 -2.94 -28.85 9.47
CA GLN A 117 -2.38 -27.54 9.83
C GLN A 117 -2.39 -26.59 8.64
N THR A 118 -2.22 -27.12 7.43
CA THR A 118 -2.23 -26.33 6.19
C THR A 118 -3.62 -25.83 5.84
N GLU A 119 -4.64 -26.67 6.05
CA GLU A 119 -6.04 -26.29 5.88
C GLU A 119 -6.45 -25.20 6.87
N GLN A 120 -6.05 -25.33 8.13
CA GLN A 120 -6.34 -24.32 9.16
C GLN A 120 -5.62 -23.00 8.88
N LEU A 121 -4.44 -23.05 8.27
CA LEU A 121 -3.68 -21.87 7.86
C LEU A 121 -4.31 -21.16 6.66
N CYS A 122 -4.76 -21.90 5.65
CA CYS A 122 -5.60 -21.38 4.57
C CYS A 122 -6.86 -20.72 5.12
N ALA A 123 -7.56 -21.40 6.02
CA ALA A 123 -8.78 -20.89 6.65
C ALA A 123 -8.53 -19.60 7.45
N ALA A 124 -7.39 -19.48 8.15
CA ALA A 124 -7.04 -18.26 8.87
C ALA A 124 -6.75 -17.08 7.92
N ILE A 125 -6.05 -17.32 6.80
CA ILE A 125 -5.83 -16.28 5.79
C ILE A 125 -7.13 -15.86 5.12
N ASP A 126 -8.00 -16.82 4.82
CA ASP A 126 -9.32 -16.55 4.25
C ASP A 126 -10.21 -15.77 5.23
N ALA A 127 -10.19 -16.12 6.52
CA ALA A 127 -10.90 -15.39 7.57
C ALA A 127 -10.38 -13.94 7.70
N PHE A 128 -9.06 -13.74 7.66
CA PHE A 128 -8.44 -12.43 7.66
C PHE A 128 -8.92 -11.57 6.46
N CYS A 129 -8.81 -12.10 5.24
CA CYS A 129 -9.22 -11.40 4.03
C CYS A 129 -10.72 -11.09 4.05
N THR A 130 -11.53 -12.05 4.47
CA THR A 130 -12.99 -11.90 4.56
C THR A 130 -13.38 -10.82 5.55
N ALA A 131 -12.79 -10.81 6.75
CA ALA A 131 -13.07 -9.80 7.78
C ALA A 131 -12.72 -8.37 7.30
N LEU A 132 -11.58 -8.20 6.61
CA LEU A 132 -11.23 -6.90 6.04
C LEU A 132 -12.12 -6.50 4.87
N LEU A 133 -12.48 -7.43 3.97
CA LEU A 133 -13.41 -7.14 2.88
C LEU A 133 -14.78 -6.71 3.41
N GLN A 134 -15.27 -7.39 4.45
CA GLN A 134 -16.51 -7.01 5.16
C GLN A 134 -16.38 -5.62 5.79
N ARG A 135 -15.25 -5.32 6.45
CA ARG A 135 -14.99 -3.99 7.03
C ARG A 135 -15.08 -2.91 5.95
N LEU A 136 -14.40 -3.10 4.82
CA LEU A 136 -14.42 -2.19 3.68
C LEU A 136 -15.85 -1.99 3.13
N GLU A 137 -16.59 -3.09 2.91
CA GLU A 137 -17.98 -3.02 2.42
C GLU A 137 -18.89 -2.23 3.37
N LYS A 138 -18.70 -2.39 4.67
CA LYS A 138 -19.47 -1.69 5.70
C LYS A 138 -19.11 -0.21 5.81
N GLU A 139 -17.82 0.14 5.69
CA GLU A 139 -17.37 1.53 5.59
C GLU A 139 -18.02 2.23 4.39
N GLU A 140 -18.05 1.57 3.23
CA GLU A 140 -18.59 2.16 2.01
C GLU A 140 -20.12 2.34 2.07
N ARG A 141 -20.84 1.35 2.60
CA ARG A 141 -22.31 1.36 2.68
C ARG A 141 -22.85 2.24 3.79
N GLU A 142 -22.25 2.15 4.97
CA GLU A 142 -22.82 2.72 6.19
C GLU A 142 -22.05 3.95 6.64
N LEU A 143 -20.72 3.86 6.76
CA LEU A 143 -19.90 4.98 7.25
C LEU A 143 -19.97 6.17 6.29
N PHE A 144 -19.80 5.96 4.98
CA PHE A 144 -19.83 7.05 4.00
C PHE A 144 -21.22 7.64 3.83
N ALA A 145 -22.26 6.80 3.89
CA ALA A 145 -23.64 7.27 3.86
C ALA A 145 -23.97 8.13 5.10
N LEU A 146 -23.52 7.71 6.28
CA LEU A 146 -23.67 8.47 7.52
C LEU A 146 -22.86 9.76 7.47
N ALA A 147 -21.60 9.71 7.03
CA ALA A 147 -20.74 10.89 6.89
C ALA A 147 -21.39 11.96 6.02
N ARG A 148 -21.98 11.56 4.89
CA ARG A 148 -22.69 12.48 3.98
C ARG A 148 -23.90 13.14 4.61
N LYS A 149 -24.62 12.43 5.50
CA LYS A 149 -25.80 12.97 6.20
C LYS A 149 -25.43 13.92 7.33
N VAL A 150 -24.34 13.60 8.03
CA VAL A 150 -23.94 14.26 9.27
C VAL A 150 -23.04 15.46 9.04
N ILE A 151 -22.05 15.35 8.14
CA ILE A 151 -21.04 16.39 7.95
C ILE A 151 -21.60 17.50 7.05
N VAL A 152 -21.61 18.72 7.57
CA VAL A 152 -22.14 19.90 6.89
C VAL A 152 -21.06 20.60 6.05
N GLY A 153 -21.50 21.33 5.02
CA GLY A 153 -20.70 21.81 3.88
C GLY A 153 -19.28 22.32 4.15
N GLU A 154 -19.06 23.21 5.12
CA GLU A 154 -17.73 23.80 5.36
C GLU A 154 -16.73 22.81 5.96
N ALA A 155 -17.19 21.87 6.79
CA ALA A 155 -16.35 20.83 7.38
C ALA A 155 -15.75 19.90 6.30
N TRP A 156 -16.45 19.68 5.19
CA TRP A 156 -15.90 18.93 4.05
C TRP A 156 -14.68 19.61 3.43
N PHE A 157 -14.62 20.95 3.40
CA PHE A 157 -13.44 21.64 2.87
C PHE A 157 -12.23 21.45 3.79
N ALA A 158 -12.44 21.50 5.11
CA ALA A 158 -11.38 21.22 6.08
C ALA A 158 -10.82 19.79 5.91
N ILE A 159 -11.71 18.80 5.72
CA ILE A 159 -11.32 17.41 5.46
C ILE A 159 -10.55 17.28 4.15
N ALA A 160 -11.03 17.90 3.06
CA ALA A 160 -10.31 17.91 1.78
C ALA A 160 -8.90 18.47 1.91
N TYR A 161 -8.75 19.60 2.61
CA TYR A 161 -7.45 20.21 2.84
C TYR A 161 -6.51 19.27 3.63
N GLN A 162 -7.02 18.65 4.70
CA GLN A 162 -6.26 17.69 5.49
C GLN A 162 -5.83 16.46 4.67
N PHE A 163 -6.68 15.96 3.78
CA PHE A 163 -6.34 14.85 2.88
C PHE A 163 -5.22 15.21 1.92
N LEU A 164 -5.29 16.40 1.30
CA LEU A 164 -4.26 16.87 0.39
C LEU A 164 -2.92 17.07 1.10
N ALA A 165 -2.95 17.65 2.31
CA ALA A 165 -1.77 17.81 3.14
C ALA A 165 -1.17 16.46 3.54
N HIS A 166 -2.00 15.49 3.95
CA HIS A 166 -1.56 14.13 4.26
C HIS A 166 -0.93 13.45 3.05
N ASP A 167 -1.52 13.57 1.86
CA ASP A 167 -0.97 13.00 0.63
C ASP A 167 0.35 13.65 0.21
N ALA A 168 0.49 14.96 0.42
CA ALA A 168 1.75 15.65 0.23
C ALA A 168 2.84 15.12 1.18
N GLN A 169 2.54 14.99 2.47
CA GLN A 169 3.46 14.46 3.47
C GLN A 169 3.87 13.01 3.17
N VAL A 170 2.93 12.14 2.81
CA VAL A 170 3.22 10.75 2.44
C VAL A 170 4.12 10.70 1.19
N ARG A 171 3.87 11.58 0.21
CA ARG A 171 4.68 11.66 -1.02
C ARG A 171 6.10 12.15 -0.72
N GLU A 172 6.26 13.13 0.15
CA GLU A 172 7.56 13.65 0.58
C GLU A 172 8.34 12.63 1.41
N ALA A 173 7.70 11.94 2.35
CA ALA A 173 8.34 10.88 3.14
C ALA A 173 8.86 9.73 2.26
N ARG A 174 8.14 9.39 1.18
CA ARG A 174 8.59 8.42 0.17
C ARG A 174 9.80 8.93 -0.61
N ARG A 175 9.80 10.21 -1.02
CA ARG A 175 10.97 10.82 -1.70
C ARG A 175 12.20 10.87 -0.80
N GLY A 176 12.03 11.23 0.46
CA GLY A 176 13.11 11.23 1.46
C GLY A 176 13.71 9.84 1.65
N ARG A 177 12.90 8.78 1.77
CA ARG A 177 13.40 7.40 1.85
C ARG A 177 14.11 6.94 0.58
N ALA A 178 13.64 7.35 -0.60
CA ALA A 178 14.26 6.98 -1.87
C ALA A 178 15.62 7.69 -2.10
N GLN A 179 15.82 8.88 -1.53
CA GLN A 179 17.08 9.63 -1.65
C GLN A 179 18.17 9.19 -0.66
N VAL A 180 17.83 8.41 0.37
CA VAL A 180 18.76 7.95 1.42
C VAL A 180 19.45 6.62 1.07
N LEU A 181 19.41 6.18 -0.19
CA LEU A 181 20.40 5.21 -0.67
C LEU A 181 21.68 5.97 -0.99
N PRO A 182 22.76 5.88 -0.18
CA PRO A 182 24.03 6.47 -0.55
C PRO A 182 24.52 5.73 -1.80
N PHE A 183 24.49 6.42 -2.95
CA PHE A 183 25.35 6.06 -4.06
C PHE A 183 26.79 6.21 -3.55
N ILE A 184 27.36 5.12 -3.05
CA ILE A 184 28.82 5.01 -2.93
C ILE A 184 29.30 4.91 -4.38
N LEU A 185 29.69 6.06 -4.94
CA LEU A 185 30.48 6.08 -6.16
C LEU A 185 31.71 5.18 -5.93
N PRO A 186 32.00 4.20 -6.80
CA PRO A 186 33.20 3.40 -6.66
C PRO A 186 34.41 4.33 -6.65
N VAL A 187 35.16 4.31 -5.55
CA VAL A 187 36.44 5.01 -5.46
C VAL A 187 37.31 4.50 -6.63
N PRO A 188 37.85 5.38 -7.49
CA PRO A 188 38.71 4.95 -8.57
C PRO A 188 39.98 4.35 -7.96
N VAL A 189 40.15 3.05 -8.15
CA VAL A 189 41.38 2.33 -7.78
C VAL A 189 42.53 2.93 -8.62
N PRO A 190 43.60 3.47 -8.00
CA PRO A 190 44.73 3.97 -8.75
C PRO A 190 45.43 2.81 -9.45
N ALA A 191 45.55 2.92 -10.78
CA ALA A 191 46.22 1.96 -11.63
C ALA A 191 47.69 1.78 -11.18
N SER A 192 48.02 0.58 -10.74
CA SER A 192 49.40 0.13 -10.52
C SER A 192 50.15 0.17 -11.85
N GLY A 193 51.21 0.97 -11.90
CA GLY A 193 52.01 1.17 -13.09
C GLY A 193 52.86 -0.03 -13.49
N THR A 194 53.24 -0.07 -14.76
CA THR A 194 54.58 -0.44 -15.23
C THR A 194 54.78 0.07 -16.68
N PRO A 195 56.02 0.34 -17.10
CA PRO A 195 56.39 1.39 -18.06
C PRO A 195 56.67 0.86 -19.48
N GLY A 196 56.73 1.78 -20.46
CA GLY A 196 57.59 1.59 -21.63
C GLY A 196 57.09 2.20 -22.95
N GLY A 197 57.88 3.13 -23.51
CA GLY A 197 57.93 3.45 -24.94
C GLY A 197 56.89 4.45 -25.45
N ALA A 198 57.13 5.76 -25.45
CA ALA A 198 57.91 6.53 -26.43
C ALA A 198 57.19 6.80 -27.77
N ILE A 199 56.78 8.07 -27.91
CA ILE A 199 56.81 8.94 -29.11
C ILE A 199 55.73 8.76 -30.20
N ALA A 200 54.86 9.79 -30.33
CA ALA A 200 54.73 10.64 -31.53
C ALA A 200 53.53 11.63 -31.36
N THR A 201 53.76 12.90 -31.03
CA THR A 201 53.70 14.09 -31.92
C THR A 201 52.35 14.45 -32.59
N THR A 202 51.80 15.57 -32.11
CA THR A 202 51.23 16.75 -32.84
C THR A 202 49.91 16.69 -33.61
N GLY A 203 49.05 17.70 -33.34
CA GLY A 203 47.98 18.20 -34.23
C GLY A 203 46.63 18.32 -33.51
N SER A 204 46.32 19.43 -32.82
CA SER A 204 45.81 20.71 -33.32
C SER A 204 44.30 20.75 -33.68
N ALA A 205 43.63 21.75 -33.09
CA ALA A 205 42.50 22.53 -33.59
C ALA A 205 41.08 21.91 -33.68
N ARG A 206 40.23 22.38 -32.75
CA ARG A 206 39.01 23.21 -32.93
C ARG A 206 37.93 22.82 -33.95
N THR A 207 36.70 23.07 -33.46
CA THR A 207 35.48 23.63 -34.11
C THR A 207 34.38 22.75 -34.71
N SER A 208 33.15 23.13 -34.31
CA SER A 208 31.82 22.98 -34.97
C SER A 208 31.14 21.61 -34.81
N ALA A 209 29.99 21.49 -34.13
CA ALA A 209 28.63 22.03 -34.39
C ALA A 209 27.91 21.30 -35.54
N GLU A 210 26.90 20.50 -35.18
CA GLU A 210 25.66 20.09 -35.89
C GLU A 210 25.18 18.77 -35.23
N ASP A 211 24.03 18.72 -34.55
CA ASP A 211 22.65 18.66 -35.04
C ASP A 211 22.10 17.22 -34.95
N ALA A 212 20.78 17.10 -34.80
CA ALA A 212 19.93 15.89 -34.84
C ALA A 212 19.64 15.13 -33.53
N LEU A 213 18.42 15.39 -33.01
CA LEU A 213 17.48 14.39 -32.46
C LEU A 213 17.21 13.28 -33.50
N PRO A 214 16.96 12.01 -33.12
CA PRO A 214 15.60 11.51 -32.80
C PRO A 214 15.63 10.37 -31.75
N GLY A 215 14.58 9.69 -31.28
CA GLY A 215 13.17 9.56 -31.60
C GLY A 215 12.58 8.43 -30.72
N MET A 216 11.29 8.51 -30.39
CA MET A 216 10.54 7.48 -29.66
C MET A 216 10.36 6.19 -30.48
N PRO A 217 10.26 5.01 -29.84
CA PRO A 217 9.65 3.83 -30.45
C PRO A 217 8.14 3.70 -30.17
N PRO A 218 7.35 3.16 -31.11
CA PRO A 218 5.88 3.12 -31.06
C PRO A 218 5.29 1.88 -30.39
N SER A 219 4.04 2.06 -29.94
CA SER A 219 3.11 1.10 -29.37
C SER A 219 2.51 0.14 -30.41
N LEU A 220 2.53 -1.16 -30.10
CA LEU A 220 1.83 -2.24 -30.82
C LEU A 220 0.46 -2.51 -30.20
N LEU A 221 -0.60 -2.32 -30.99
CA LEU A 221 -1.96 -2.76 -30.67
C LEU A 221 -2.57 -3.42 -31.92
N ALA A 222 -3.29 -4.50 -31.64
CA ALA A 222 -4.31 -5.15 -32.45
C ALA A 222 -3.85 -6.01 -33.65
N GLN A 223 -4.07 -7.32 -33.53
CA GLN A 223 -4.68 -8.09 -34.61
C GLN A 223 -5.94 -8.77 -34.05
N ALA A 224 -7.04 -8.50 -34.74
CA ALA A 224 -8.25 -9.31 -34.77
C ALA A 224 -8.15 -10.27 -35.97
#